data_AF-A0AAD5JA61-F1
#
_entry.id   AF-A0AAD5JA61-F1
#
_cell.length_a   1.000
_cell.length_b   1.000
_cell.length_c   1.000
_cell.angle_alpha   90.00
_cell.angle_beta   90.00
_cell.angle_gamma   90.00
#
_symmetry.space_group_name_H-M   'P 1'
#
loop_
_entity.id
_entity.type
_entity.pdbx_description
1 polymer ?
#
loop_
_entity_poly.entity_id
_entity_poly.type
_entity_poly.pdbx_seq_one_letter_code
_entity_poly.pdbx_strand_id
1 'polypeptide(L)'
;MSYLQLKSMLMTVFGSTNNTKVQQFVDVMSHEFEMSLVGELSYFLGLQIKQLNDRIFITQAKYAKNLVKKFGLEYAKHCDTPMSTTLKLSKDASGKSVEQTLYWGMIGSLIYLTVSRPDISFSVGVCAKYQADLNHSLLNGTSNYEIW
;
A
#
# COMPACT_ATOMS: atom_id res chain seq x y z
N MET A 1 18.80 17.17 -5.62
CA MET A 1 18.47 15.80 -6.08
C MET A 1 16.97 15.69 -6.26
N SER A 2 16.48 15.48 -7.49
CA SER A 2 15.04 15.40 -7.76
C SER A 2 14.48 14.01 -7.38
N TYR A 3 13.19 13.93 -7.05
CA TYR A 3 12.49 12.67 -6.74
C TYR A 3 12.63 11.63 -7.87
N LEU A 4 12.68 12.09 -9.13
CA LEU A 4 12.91 11.26 -10.31
C LEU A 4 14.30 10.62 -10.32
N GLN A 5 15.33 11.34 -9.92
CA GLN A 5 16.69 10.80 -9.78
C GLN A 5 16.76 9.75 -8.67
N LEU A 6 16.15 10.01 -7.51
CA LEU A 6 16.11 9.06 -6.39
C LEU A 6 15.36 7.77 -6.76
N LYS A 7 14.26 7.88 -7.51
CA LYS A 7 13.45 6.73 -7.96
C LYS A 7 14.16 5.90 -9.04
N SER A 8 14.84 6.56 -9.98
CA SER A 8 15.69 5.89 -10.99
C SER A 8 16.87 5.16 -10.35
N MET A 9 17.43 5.74 -9.28
CA MET A 9 18.55 5.21 -8.52
C MET A 9 18.18 3.95 -7.73
N LEU A 10 17.02 3.94 -7.05
CA LEU A 10 16.46 2.71 -6.46
C LEU A 10 16.20 1.64 -7.54
N MET A 11 15.50 1.98 -8.62
CA MET A 11 15.12 0.98 -9.64
C MET A 11 16.32 0.32 -10.34
N THR A 12 17.41 1.06 -10.54
CA THR A 12 18.61 0.54 -11.23
C THR A 12 19.45 -0.37 -10.34
N VAL A 13 19.62 -0.01 -9.06
CA VAL A 13 20.35 -0.83 -8.09
C VAL A 13 19.54 -2.08 -7.72
N PHE A 14 18.23 -1.98 -7.56
CA PHE A 14 17.39 -3.09 -7.10
C PHE A 14 16.80 -3.96 -8.20
N GLY A 15 16.68 -3.47 -9.44
CA GLY A 15 16.07 -4.23 -10.54
C GLY A 15 17.06 -4.90 -11.51
N SER A 16 18.36 -4.59 -11.41
CA SER A 16 19.36 -5.10 -12.35
C SER A 16 19.92 -6.45 -11.88
N THR A 17 19.76 -7.49 -12.68
CA THR A 17 20.43 -8.80 -12.49
C THR A 17 21.89 -8.79 -12.96
N ASN A 18 22.37 -7.69 -13.52
CA ASN A 18 23.74 -7.56 -14.02
C ASN A 18 24.60 -6.75 -13.03
N ASN A 19 25.41 -7.45 -12.25
CA ASN A 19 26.30 -6.87 -11.24
C ASN A 19 27.28 -5.84 -11.80
N THR A 20 27.74 -6.00 -13.05
CA THR A 20 28.68 -5.05 -13.67
C THR A 20 28.02 -3.68 -13.89
N LYS A 21 26.75 -3.67 -14.30
CA LYS A 21 25.98 -2.42 -14.47
C LYS A 21 25.64 -1.77 -13.14
N VAL A 22 25.35 -2.58 -12.11
CA VAL A 22 25.14 -2.08 -10.74
C VAL A 22 26.40 -1.40 -10.22
N GLN A 23 27.57 -2.03 -10.39
CA GLN A 23 28.83 -1.46 -9.93
C GLN A 23 29.17 -0.14 -10.63
N GLN A 24 29.07 -0.11 -11.97
CA GLN A 24 29.27 1.13 -12.73
C GLN A 24 28.34 2.25 -12.27
N PHE A 25 27.08 1.93 -11.98
CA PHE A 25 26.12 2.89 -11.48
C PHE A 25 26.51 3.39 -10.08
N VAL A 26 26.89 2.48 -9.18
CA VAL A 26 27.36 2.82 -7.82
C VAL A 26 28.58 3.74 -7.88
N ASP A 27 29.53 3.46 -8.77
CA ASP A 27 30.76 4.25 -8.90
C ASP A 27 30.45 5.69 -9.36
N VAL A 28 29.61 5.84 -10.39
CA VAL A 28 29.16 7.17 -10.87
C VAL A 28 28.42 7.93 -9.77
N MET A 29 27.55 7.24 -9.06
CA MET A 29 26.71 7.86 -8.04
C MET A 29 27.50 8.21 -6.77
N SER A 30 28.51 7.41 -6.40
CA SER A 30 29.39 7.69 -5.27
C SER A 30 30.40 8.81 -5.56
N HIS A 31 30.64 9.12 -6.84
CA HIS A 31 31.44 10.26 -7.26
C HIS A 31 30.68 11.58 -7.11
N GLU A 32 29.39 11.60 -7.48
CA GLU A 32 28.54 12.79 -7.45
C GLU A 32 27.89 13.04 -6.08
N PHE A 33 27.73 12.00 -5.26
CA PHE A 33 27.05 12.06 -3.97
C PHE A 33 27.78 11.21 -2.91
N GLU A 34 27.85 11.70 -1.66
CA GLU A 34 28.26 10.86 -0.54
C GLU A 34 27.25 9.73 -0.34
N MET A 35 27.65 8.51 -0.73
CA MET A 35 26.77 7.34 -0.76
C MET A 35 27.45 6.18 -0.05
N SER A 36 26.69 5.47 0.77
CA SER A 36 27.12 4.21 1.37
C SER A 36 26.23 3.07 0.88
N LEU A 37 26.84 1.94 0.53
CA LEU A 37 26.13 0.72 0.17
C LEU A 37 25.53 0.10 1.44
N VAL A 38 24.22 0.28 1.64
CA VAL A 38 23.49 -0.32 2.76
C VAL A 38 23.00 -1.71 2.38
N GLY A 39 23.94 -2.63 2.11
CA GLY A 39 23.69 -4.07 1.91
C GLY A 39 22.51 -4.43 0.98
N GLU A 40 22.00 -5.66 1.14
CA GLU A 40 20.78 -6.07 0.46
C GLU A 40 19.54 -5.43 1.12
N LEU A 41 18.83 -4.60 0.34
CA LEU A 41 17.60 -3.97 0.78
C LEU A 41 16.55 -5.03 1.13
N SER A 42 16.32 -5.18 2.44
CA SER A 42 15.32 -6.12 2.98
C SER A 42 13.98 -5.47 3.28
N TYR A 43 13.97 -4.13 3.49
CA TYR A 43 12.77 -3.35 3.80
C TYR A 43 12.84 -1.95 3.19
N PHE A 44 11.77 -1.53 2.51
CA PHE A 44 11.63 -0.16 2.01
C PHE A 44 10.19 0.30 2.09
N LEU A 45 9.93 1.39 2.83
CA LEU A 45 8.62 2.04 2.92
C LEU A 45 7.46 1.12 3.41
N GLY A 46 7.76 -0.02 4.04
CA GLY A 46 6.77 -1.03 4.45
C GLY A 46 6.65 -2.22 3.49
N LEU A 47 7.34 -2.18 2.36
CA LEU A 47 7.63 -3.33 1.51
C LEU A 47 8.76 -4.14 2.13
N GLN A 48 8.57 -5.44 2.24
CA GLN A 48 9.60 -6.41 2.58
C GLN A 48 10.08 -7.02 1.27
N ILE A 49 11.38 -6.96 1.05
CA ILE A 49 12.02 -7.35 -0.19
C ILE A 49 12.93 -8.52 0.13
N LYS A 50 12.77 -9.62 -0.61
CA LYS A 50 13.63 -10.79 -0.53
C LYS A 50 14.21 -11.02 -1.92
N GLN A 51 15.50 -10.75 -2.03
CA GLN A 51 16.26 -10.98 -3.25
C GLN A 51 16.77 -12.43 -3.21
N LEU A 52 16.57 -13.17 -4.29
CA LEU A 52 17.17 -14.47 -4.56
C LEU A 52 17.91 -14.36 -5.89
N ASN A 53 18.82 -15.31 -6.15
CA ASN A 53 19.74 -15.29 -7.30
C ASN A 53 19.08 -14.89 -8.64
N ASP A 54 17.85 -15.34 -8.89
CA ASP A 54 17.15 -15.05 -10.16
C ASP A 54 15.83 -14.28 -10.00
N ARG A 55 15.42 -13.91 -8.77
CA ARG A 55 14.08 -13.37 -8.50
C ARG A 55 14.05 -12.43 -7.32
N ILE A 56 13.14 -11.45 -7.39
CA ILE A 56 12.85 -10.55 -6.28
C ILE A 56 11.43 -10.82 -5.81
N PHE A 57 11.26 -11.16 -4.54
CA PHE A 57 9.95 -11.25 -3.90
C PHE A 57 9.70 -9.98 -3.11
N ILE A 58 8.53 -9.39 -3.32
CA ILE A 58 8.07 -8.21 -2.60
C ILE A 58 6.79 -8.58 -1.87
N THR A 59 6.72 -8.30 -0.57
CA THR A 59 5.53 -8.52 0.26
C THR A 59 5.27 -7.33 1.18
N GLN A 60 4.01 -7.07 1.51
CA GLN A 60 3.61 -6.09 2.53
C GLN A 60 2.92 -6.75 3.72
N ALA A 61 3.15 -8.04 3.97
CA ALA A 61 2.46 -8.79 5.02
C ALA A 61 2.56 -8.12 6.41
N LYS A 62 3.75 -7.62 6.78
CA LYS A 62 3.92 -6.87 8.04
C LYS A 62 3.12 -5.57 8.06
N TYR A 63 3.09 -4.84 6.95
CA TYR A 63 2.29 -3.63 6.82
C TYR A 63 0.80 -3.92 6.95
N ALA A 64 0.28 -4.95 6.28
CA ALA A 64 -1.11 -5.38 6.38
C ALA A 64 -1.49 -5.76 7.82
N LYS A 65 -0.65 -6.53 8.53
CA LYS A 65 -0.90 -6.86 9.94
C LYS A 65 -0.94 -5.61 10.84
N ASN A 66 0.01 -4.69 10.64
CA ASN A 66 0.03 -3.43 11.37
C ASN A 66 -1.19 -2.57 11.06
N LEU A 67 -1.71 -2.64 9.84
CA LEU A 67 -2.90 -1.90 9.41
C LEU A 67 -4.15 -2.36 10.15
N VAL A 68 -4.36 -3.68 10.19
CA VAL A 68 -5.47 -4.32 10.92
C VAL A 68 -5.43 -3.91 12.39
N LYS A 69 -4.25 -3.96 13.01
CA LYS A 69 -4.06 -3.53 14.40
C LYS A 69 -4.29 -2.03 14.60
N LYS A 70 -3.75 -1.18 13.72
CA LYS A 70 -3.87 0.29 13.79
C LYS A 70 -5.33 0.74 13.81
N PHE A 71 -6.20 0.04 13.11
CA PHE A 71 -7.62 0.36 12.99
C PHE A 71 -8.53 -0.51 13.85
N GLY A 72 -7.97 -1.36 14.73
CA GLY A 72 -8.76 -2.18 15.66
C GLY A 72 -9.57 -3.29 14.98
N LEU A 73 -9.12 -3.78 13.83
CA LEU A 73 -9.83 -4.77 13.00
C LEU A 73 -9.38 -6.20 13.26
N GLU A 74 -8.64 -6.46 14.34
CA GLU A 74 -8.06 -7.78 14.65
C GLU A 74 -9.12 -8.88 14.84
N TYR A 75 -10.35 -8.49 15.19
CA TYR A 75 -11.49 -9.37 15.37
C TYR A 75 -12.58 -9.18 14.30
N ALA A 76 -12.28 -8.42 13.24
CA ALA A 76 -13.19 -8.29 12.12
C ALA A 76 -13.41 -9.66 11.47
N LYS A 77 -14.66 -9.91 11.02
CA LYS A 77 -14.96 -11.10 10.22
C LYS A 77 -14.09 -11.08 8.97
N HIS A 78 -13.66 -12.26 8.52
CA HIS A 78 -12.99 -12.42 7.23
C HIS A 78 -14.00 -12.63 6.10
N CYS A 79 -13.68 -12.13 4.93
CA CYS A 79 -14.49 -12.16 3.73
C CYS A 79 -13.62 -12.65 2.59
N ASP A 80 -14.02 -13.80 2.07
CA ASP A 80 -13.35 -14.43 0.95
C ASP A 80 -13.73 -13.76 -0.39
N THR A 81 -14.86 -13.04 -0.43
CA THR A 81 -15.41 -12.44 -1.64
C THR A 81 -15.15 -10.93 -1.71
N PRO A 82 -14.49 -10.43 -2.77
CA PRO A 82 -14.37 -9.00 -3.00
C PRO A 82 -15.74 -8.31 -3.06
N MET A 83 -15.76 -7.01 -2.75
CA MET A 83 -16.95 -6.16 -2.85
C MET A 83 -17.62 -6.32 -4.23
N SER A 84 -18.93 -6.55 -4.23
CA SER A 84 -19.70 -6.66 -5.47
C SER A 84 -19.61 -5.39 -6.31
N THR A 85 -19.40 -5.54 -7.62
CA THR A 85 -19.30 -4.43 -8.59
C THR A 85 -20.63 -3.70 -8.80
N THR A 86 -21.75 -4.30 -8.40
CA THR A 86 -23.09 -3.72 -8.49
C THR A 86 -23.51 -2.98 -7.23
N LEU A 87 -22.67 -2.97 -6.18
CA LEU A 87 -22.97 -2.31 -4.91
C LEU A 87 -23.06 -0.80 -5.12
N LYS A 88 -24.28 -0.25 -5.01
CA LYS A 88 -24.51 1.20 -4.94
C LYS A 88 -24.50 1.61 -3.48
N LEU A 89 -23.44 2.29 -3.06
CA LEU A 89 -23.41 2.94 -1.76
C LEU A 89 -24.41 4.09 -1.74
N SER A 90 -25.40 4.00 -0.84
CA SER A 90 -26.46 5.00 -0.67
C SER A 90 -26.21 5.89 0.54
N LYS A 91 -26.54 7.18 0.38
CA LYS A 91 -26.50 8.19 1.44
C LYS A 91 -27.53 7.85 2.53
N ASP A 92 -27.07 7.63 3.75
CA ASP A 92 -27.94 7.60 4.92
C ASP A 92 -27.92 8.99 5.58
N ALA A 93 -29.09 9.62 5.69
CA ALA A 93 -29.25 10.94 6.28
C ALA A 93 -29.26 10.90 7.82
N SER A 94 -29.34 9.72 8.43
CA SER A 94 -29.52 9.52 9.88
C SER A 94 -28.26 9.00 10.60
N GLY A 95 -27.14 8.84 9.89
CA GLY A 95 -25.90 8.30 10.44
C GLY A 95 -25.06 9.29 11.28
N LYS A 96 -24.31 8.78 12.27
CA LYS A 96 -23.34 9.56 13.07
C LYS A 96 -22.20 10.13 12.20
N SER A 97 -21.56 11.23 12.57
CA SER A 97 -20.36 11.66 11.82
C SER A 97 -19.21 10.70 12.07
N VAL A 98 -18.61 10.11 11.03
CA VAL A 98 -17.30 9.44 11.15
C VAL A 98 -16.25 10.54 11.24
N GLU A 99 -15.26 10.36 12.11
CA GLU A 99 -14.07 11.22 12.11
C GLU A 99 -13.41 11.16 10.73
N GLN A 100 -13.57 12.23 9.93
CA GLN A 100 -13.15 12.30 8.53
C GLN A 100 -11.64 11.99 8.39
N THR A 101 -10.84 12.45 9.35
CA THR A 101 -9.41 12.18 9.46
C THR A 101 -9.10 10.68 9.59
N LEU A 102 -9.90 9.95 10.37
CA LEU A 102 -9.71 8.51 10.55
C LEU A 102 -10.01 7.75 9.26
N TYR A 103 -11.10 8.10 8.57
CA TYR A 103 -11.46 7.50 7.29
C TYR A 103 -10.40 7.77 6.20
N TRP A 104 -9.91 9.02 6.11
CA TRP A 104 -8.82 9.37 5.18
C TRP A 104 -7.56 8.57 5.48
N GLY A 105 -7.23 8.40 6.75
CA GLY A 105 -6.12 7.55 7.19
C GLY A 105 -6.28 6.10 6.75
N MET A 106 -7.50 5.54 6.84
CA MET A 106 -7.81 4.18 6.38
C MET A 106 -7.66 4.06 4.86
N ILE A 107 -8.32 4.92 4.10
CA ILE A 107 -8.29 4.90 2.63
C ILE A 107 -6.86 5.06 2.10
N GLY A 108 -6.09 6.03 2.61
CA GLY A 108 -4.71 6.23 2.18
C GLY A 108 -3.83 5.01 2.47
N SER A 109 -4.03 4.36 3.62
CA SER A 109 -3.29 3.16 3.98
C SER A 109 -3.70 1.95 3.12
N LEU A 110 -4.97 1.83 2.76
CA LEU A 110 -5.47 0.78 1.86
C LEU A 110 -4.99 0.96 0.43
N ILE A 111 -4.95 2.19 -0.08
CA ILE A 111 -4.36 2.53 -1.39
C ILE A 111 -2.88 2.10 -1.42
N TYR A 112 -2.14 2.30 -0.31
CA TYR A 112 -0.76 1.84 -0.25
C TYR A 112 -0.63 0.31 -0.28
N LEU A 113 -1.60 -0.40 0.30
CA LEU A 113 -1.63 -1.87 0.32
C LEU A 113 -1.94 -2.48 -1.06
N THR A 114 -2.66 -1.76 -1.95
CA THR A 114 -2.99 -2.27 -3.31
C THR A 114 -1.74 -2.54 -4.15
N VAL A 115 -0.58 -1.98 -3.78
CA VAL A 115 0.70 -2.23 -4.44
C VAL A 115 1.06 -3.73 -4.42
N SER A 116 0.74 -4.44 -3.34
CA SER A 116 0.97 -5.89 -3.23
C SER A 116 -0.30 -6.73 -3.25
N ARG A 117 -1.48 -6.11 -3.06
CA ARG A 117 -2.80 -6.73 -3.06
C ARG A 117 -3.70 -6.10 -4.12
N PRO A 118 -3.48 -6.36 -5.41
CA PRO A 118 -4.28 -5.74 -6.47
C PRO A 118 -5.75 -6.17 -6.42
N ASP A 119 -6.05 -7.31 -5.81
CA ASP A 119 -7.39 -7.88 -5.64
C ASP A 119 -8.35 -6.98 -4.84
N ILE A 120 -7.85 -6.14 -3.93
CA ILE A 120 -8.69 -5.20 -3.16
C ILE A 120 -8.84 -3.83 -3.83
N SER A 121 -8.15 -3.57 -4.95
CA SER A 121 -8.06 -2.23 -5.56
C SER A 121 -9.42 -1.67 -5.96
N PHE A 122 -10.31 -2.53 -6.44
CA PHE A 122 -11.66 -2.13 -6.83
C PHE A 122 -12.44 -1.61 -5.60
N SER A 123 -12.51 -2.40 -4.53
CA SER A 123 -13.19 -2.04 -3.28
C SER A 123 -12.66 -0.73 -2.70
N VAL A 124 -11.33 -0.58 -2.65
CA VAL A 124 -10.67 0.63 -2.15
C VAL A 124 -10.99 1.84 -3.02
N GLY A 125 -10.97 1.67 -4.34
CA GLY A 125 -11.29 2.73 -5.30
C GLY A 125 -12.75 3.19 -5.21
N VAL A 126 -13.68 2.27 -4.95
CA VAL A 126 -15.08 2.61 -4.67
C VAL A 126 -15.16 3.42 -3.38
N CYS A 127 -14.60 2.94 -2.26
CA CYS A 127 -14.63 3.66 -0.98
C CYS A 127 -13.98 5.05 -1.06
N ALA A 128 -12.88 5.20 -1.80
CA ALA A 128 -12.20 6.49 -1.98
C ALA A 128 -13.08 7.54 -2.69
N LYS A 129 -13.99 7.13 -3.59
CA LYS A 129 -14.90 8.08 -4.28
C LYS A 129 -15.92 8.70 -3.33
N TYR A 130 -16.32 7.99 -2.28
CA TYR A 130 -17.26 8.49 -1.28
C TYR A 130 -16.59 9.29 -0.17
N GLN A 131 -15.30 9.62 -0.32
CA GLN A 131 -14.51 10.40 0.65
C GLN A 131 -14.91 11.88 0.72
N ALA A 132 -15.50 12.43 -0.34
CA ALA A 132 -15.98 13.83 -0.35
C ALA A 132 -17.34 14.01 0.36
N ASP A 133 -18.11 12.93 0.51
CA ASP A 133 -19.48 12.94 1.05
C ASP A 133 -19.67 11.85 2.13
N LEU A 134 -18.86 11.91 3.19
CA LEU A 134 -18.89 10.97 4.32
C LEU A 134 -20.13 11.15 5.22
N ASN A 135 -21.18 10.37 4.98
CA ASN A 135 -22.19 10.07 6.00
C ASN A 135 -22.08 8.58 6.43
N HIS A 136 -22.27 8.30 7.73
CA HIS A 136 -21.93 7.07 8.49
C HIS A 136 -22.28 5.68 7.91
N SER A 137 -23.13 5.57 6.90
CA SER A 137 -23.64 4.27 6.43
C SER A 137 -22.58 3.38 5.76
N LEU A 138 -21.45 3.94 5.35
CA LEU A 138 -20.32 3.19 4.78
C LEU A 138 -19.78 2.12 5.75
N LEU A 139 -19.82 2.37 7.08
CA LEU A 139 -19.25 1.44 8.07
C LEU A 139 -20.20 0.28 8.42
N ASN A 140 -21.52 0.52 8.50
CA ASN A 140 -22.50 -0.56 8.72
C ASN A 140 -22.65 -1.43 7.48
N GLY A 141 -22.45 -0.82 6.32
CA GLY A 141 -22.38 -1.55 5.10
C GLY A 141 -21.15 -2.45 5.01
N THR A 142 -19.93 -1.98 5.35
CA THR A 142 -18.75 -2.85 5.43
C THR A 142 -18.89 -4.00 6.45
N SER A 143 -19.79 -3.86 7.42
CA SER A 143 -20.12 -4.88 8.43
C SER A 143 -21.19 -5.89 7.96
N ASN A 144 -22.12 -5.46 7.09
CA ASN A 144 -23.21 -6.30 6.55
C ASN A 144 -22.98 -6.82 5.12
N TYR A 145 -22.03 -6.27 4.37
CA TYR A 145 -21.62 -6.71 3.03
C TYR A 145 -20.11 -6.96 2.91
N GLU A 146 -19.50 -7.44 4.01
CA GLU A 146 -18.24 -8.17 4.08
C GLU A 146 -17.10 -7.61 3.19
N ILE A 147 -16.30 -6.68 3.73
CA ILE A 147 -15.14 -6.09 3.03
C ILE A 147 -13.81 -6.34 3.79
N TRP A 148 -13.82 -7.28 4.72
CA TRP A 148 -12.65 -7.75 5.46
C TRP A 148 -12.73 -9.25 5.54
#